data_AF-A0A0P6XWA5-F1
#
_entry.id   AF-A0A0P6XWA5-F1
#
_cell.length_a   1.000
_cell.length_b   1.000
_cell.length_c   1.000
_cell.angle_alpha   90.00
_cell.angle_beta   90.00
_cell.angle_gamma   90.00
#
_symmetry.space_group_name_H-M   'P 1'
#
loop_
_entity.id
_entity.type
_entity.pdbx_description
1 polymer ?
#
loop_
_entity_poly.entity_id
_entity_poly.type
_entity_poly.pdbx_seq_one_letter_code
_entity_poly.pdbx_strand_id
1 'polypeptide(L)' 'MSNPIEPKTETLAETDNFLAWKAEEPDGETTFHMELNNVTLHFFDDEWEEFLQLARTLIERH' A
#
# COMPACT_ATOMS: atom_id res chain seq x y z
N MET A 1 19.25 3.95 24.74
CA MET A 1 18.51 3.06 23.84
C MET A 1 17.79 3.96 22.86
N SER A 2 18.29 4.09 21.63
CA SER A 2 17.57 4.79 20.58
C SER A 2 16.42 3.88 20.17
N ASN A 3 15.17 4.28 20.41
CA ASN A 3 14.04 3.60 19.76
C ASN A 3 14.26 3.82 18.26
N PRO A 4 14.50 2.78 17.44
CA PRO A 4 14.32 2.95 16.00
C PRO A 4 12.86 3.39 15.84
N ILE A 5 12.66 4.54 15.20
CA ILE A 5 11.32 5.09 14.96
C ILE A 5 10.56 3.99 14.21
N GLU A 6 9.55 3.40 14.83
CA GLU A 6 8.74 2.37 14.17
C GLU A 6 7.98 3.03 13.02
N PRO A 7 7.86 2.37 11.85
CA PRO A 7 7.11 2.91 10.72
C PRO A 7 5.64 3.11 11.13
N LYS A 8 5.06 4.23 10.71
CA LYS A 8 3.65 4.53 10.99
C LYS A 8 2.77 3.92 9.91
N THR A 9 1.90 3.00 10.28
CA THR A 9 1.04 2.29 9.33
C THR A 9 -0.39 2.83 9.33
N GLU A 10 -1.03 2.89 8.17
CA GLU A 10 -2.43 3.28 8.00
C GLU A 10 -3.15 2.32 7.03
N THR A 11 -4.30 1.77 7.45
CA THR A 11 -5.18 0.99 6.57
C THR A 11 -5.90 1.90 5.59
N LEU A 12 -5.80 1.59 4.30
CA LEU A 12 -6.45 2.33 3.22
C LEU A 12 -7.78 1.70 2.81
N ALA A 13 -7.81 0.37 2.72
CA ALA A 13 -9.01 -0.39 2.39
C ALA A 13 -8.89 -1.82 2.92
N GLU A 14 -10.00 -2.38 3.38
CA GLU A 14 -10.04 -3.75 3.90
C GLU A 14 -11.36 -4.42 3.50
N THR A 15 -11.26 -5.71 3.17
CA THR A 15 -12.38 -6.63 2.97
C THR A 15 -12.03 -7.94 3.68
N ASP A 16 -12.96 -8.90 3.70
CA ASP A 16 -12.75 -10.19 4.38
C ASP A 16 -11.46 -10.94 3.96
N ASN A 17 -10.96 -10.72 2.74
CA ASN A 17 -9.81 -11.47 2.20
C ASN A 17 -8.68 -10.58 1.64
N PHE A 18 -8.87 -9.26 1.65
CA PHE A 18 -7.95 -8.32 1.01
C PHE A 18 -7.73 -7.10 1.90
N LEU A 19 -6.49 -6.67 1.99
CA LEU A 19 -6.10 -5.49 2.75
C LEU A 19 -5.15 -4.63 1.91
N ALA A 20 -5.40 -3.33 1.89
CA ALA A 20 -4.47 -2.34 1.38
C ALA A 20 -4.09 -1.39 2.52
N TRP A 21 -2.80 -1.16 2.73
CA TRP A 21 -2.29 -0.29 3.79
C TRP A 21 -1.01 0.42 3.33
N LYS A 22 -0.65 1.53 3.99
CA LYS A 22 0.60 2.25 3.74
C LYS A 22 1.45 2.32 4.99
N ALA A 23 2.76 2.47 4.82
CA ALA A 23 3.72 2.76 5.88
C ALA A 23 4.45 4.06 5.58
N GLU A 24 4.52 4.96 6.56
CA GLU A 24 5.47 6.07 6.57
C GLU A 24 6.76 5.58 7.24
N GLU A 25 7.82 5.48 6.45
CA GLU A 25 9.14 5.04 6.88
C GLU A 25 9.88 6.15 7.64
N PRO A 26 10.86 5.81 8.50
CA PRO A 26 11.59 6.79 9.30
C PRO A 26 12.41 7.82 8.52
N ASP A 27 12.71 7.53 7.25
CA ASP A 27 13.40 8.43 6.31
C ASP A 27 12.44 9.39 5.58
N GLY A 28 11.12 9.23 5.79
CA GLY A 28 10.07 10.02 5.16
C GLY A 28 9.53 9.43 3.86
N GLU A 29 10.01 8.26 3.43
CA GLU A 29 9.41 7.56 2.30
C GLU A 29 8.07 6.94 2.69
N THR A 30 7.15 6.84 1.72
CA THR A 30 5.88 6.14 1.89
C THR A 30 5.87 4.90 1.02
N THR A 31 5.56 3.75 1.61
CA THR A 31 5.39 2.48 0.90
C THR A 31 3.97 1.98 1.03
N PHE A 32 3.46 1.35 -0.03
CA PHE A 32 2.10 0.82 -0.09
C PHE A 32 2.13 -0.69 -0.20
N HIS A 33 1.15 -1.33 0.44
CA HIS A 33 1.06 -2.77 0.59
C HIS A 33 -0.33 -3.23 0.22
N MET A 34 -0.42 -4.29 -0.58
CA MET A 34 -1.65 -5.02 -0.82
C MET A 34 -1.49 -6.48 -0.46
N GLU A 35 -2.27 -6.95 0.50
CA GLU A 35 -2.31 -8.34 0.91
C GLU A 35 -3.49 -9.03 0.22
N LEU A 36 -3.14 -10.02 -0.60
CA LEU A 36 -4.02 -10.79 -1.46
C LEU A 36 -4.00 -12.25 -1.03
N ASN A 37 -4.49 -12.55 0.18
CA ASN A 37 -4.41 -13.84 0.84
C ASN A 37 -2.98 -14.42 0.96
N ASN A 38 -2.47 -15.00 -0.13
CA ASN A 38 -1.20 -15.71 -0.20
C ASN A 38 -0.09 -14.89 -0.90
N VAL A 39 -0.40 -13.69 -1.37
CA VAL A 39 0.55 -12.79 -2.02
C VAL A 39 0.48 -11.42 -1.37
N THR A 40 1.64 -10.82 -1.09
CA THR A 40 1.74 -9.41 -0.72
C THR A 40 2.46 -8.67 -1.84
N LEU A 41 1.85 -7.60 -2.33
CA LEU A 41 2.47 -6.68 -3.26
C LEU A 41 2.96 -5.46 -2.49
N HIS A 42 4.17 -5.03 -2.80
CA HIS A 42 4.82 -3.85 -2.23
C HIS A 42 5.04 -2.85 -3.34
N PHE A 43 4.78 -1.58 -3.06
CA PHE A 43 4.92 -0.49 -4.01
C PHE A 43 5.63 0.69 -3.34
N PHE A 44 6.51 1.35 -4.09
CA PHE A 44 6.85 2.75 -3.81
C PHE A 44 5.71 3.67 -4.28
N ASP A 45 5.76 4.95 -3.88
CA ASP A 45 4.72 5.94 -4.17
C ASP A 45 4.37 6.03 -5.68
N ASP A 46 5.37 6.18 -6.55
CA ASP A 46 5.18 6.25 -8.00
C ASP A 46 4.54 4.97 -8.57
N GLU A 47 4.95 3.79 -8.09
CA GLU A 47 4.42 2.50 -8.56
C GLU A 47 2.96 2.30 -8.11
N TRP A 48 2.63 2.79 -6.91
CA TRP A 48 1.28 2.77 -6.38
C TRP A 48 0.33 3.66 -7.19
N GLU A 49 0.77 4.88 -7.55
CA GLU A 49 -0.01 5.78 -8.39
C GLU A 49 -0.32 5.17 -9.76
N GLU A 50 0.70 4.60 -10.43
CA GLU A 50 0.55 3.91 -11.71
C GLU A 50 -0.39 2.69 -11.61
N PHE A 51 -0.28 1.91 -10.53
CA PHE A 51 -1.19 0.79 -10.28
C PHE A 51 -2.64 1.25 -10.11
N LEU A 52 -2.88 2.32 -9.33
CA LEU A 52 -4.22 2.88 -9.14
C LEU A 52 -4.80 3.41 -10.45
N GLN A 53 -3.97 3.99 -11.33
CA GLN A 53 -4.41 4.42 -12.65
C GLN A 53 -4.87 3.23 -13.51
N LEU A 54 -4.10 2.13 -13.51
CA LEU A 54 -4.50 0.90 -14.20
C LEU A 54 -5.82 0.35 -13.65
N ALA A 55 -5.94 0.25 -12.32
CA ALA A 55 -7.14 -0.27 -11.66
C ALA A 55 -8.39 0.57 -12.00
N ARG A 56 -8.28 1.90 -11.97
CA ARG A 56 -9.36 2.82 -12.39
C ARG A 56 -9.76 2.59 -13.85
N THR A 57 -8.78 2.46 -14.74
CA THR A 57 -9.02 2.21 -16.17
C THR A 57 -9.76 0.90 -16.42
N LEU A 58 -9.50 -0.14 -15.61
CA LEU A 58 -10.21 -1.42 -15.70
C LEU A 58 -11.67 -1.30 -15.25
N ILE A 59 -11.94 -0.52 -14.20
CA ILE A 59 -13.29 -0.30 -13.67
C ILE A 59 -14.13 0.55 -14.61
N GLU A 60 -13.58 1.61 -15.22
CA GLU A 60 -14.30 2.49 -16.15
C GLU A 60 -14.74 1.79 -17.46
N ARG A 61 -14.15 0.65 -17.80
CA ARG A 61 -14.42 -0.11 -19.02
C ARG A 61 -15.48 -1.21 -18.85
N HIS A 62 -16.09 -1.32 -17.68
CA HIS A 62 -17.12 -2.30 -17.34
C HIS A 62 -18.35 -1.66 -16.69
#